data_AF-A0A948RR36-F1
#
_entry.id   AF-A0A948RR36-F1
#
_cell.length_a   1.000
_cell.length_b   1.000
_cell.length_c   1.000
_cell.angle_alpha   90.00
_cell.angle_beta   90.00
_cell.angle_gamma   90.00
#
_symmetry.space_group_name_H-M   'P 1'
#
loop_
_entity.id
_entity.type
_entity.pdbx_description
1 polymer ?
#
loop_
_entity_poly.entity_id
_entity_poly.type
_entity_poly.pdbx_seq_one_letter_code
_entity_poly.pdbx_strand_id
1 'polypeptide(L)'
;MRPRSKWKTRGIMALCVIVGLVGGFAAGYYVNKELKSRSKAPKAESTGTESSAPASTAPPESSAPAATSPPAPLITGSTPAEAMQKYIQSQGESSSGMSYSVVSVSETDDDWKIDKAARSGGPSYYFVLHYTGGAWTILDFGTGFNAERLAAAGAPADLLTDAVPRSP
;
A
#
# COMPACT_ATOMS: atom_id res chain seq x y z
N MET A 1 -24.11 49.68 -29.40
CA MET A 1 -23.56 48.42 -28.85
C MET A 1 -22.14 48.66 -28.35
N ARG A 2 -21.86 48.45 -27.05
CA ARG A 2 -20.51 48.48 -26.46
C ARG A 2 -20.29 47.21 -25.65
N PRO A 3 -19.09 46.61 -25.71
CA PRO A 3 -18.49 45.97 -24.53
C PRO A 3 -17.04 46.49 -24.33
N ARG A 4 -16.71 47.22 -23.25
CA ARG A 4 -16.36 46.78 -21.87
C ARG A 4 -15.14 45.83 -21.84
N SER A 5 -13.94 46.40 -21.87
CA SER A 5 -13.08 46.83 -20.73
C SER A 5 -12.25 45.69 -20.11
N LYS A 6 -10.94 45.74 -20.40
CA LYS A 6 -9.88 44.88 -19.85
C LYS A 6 -9.65 45.22 -18.37
N TRP A 7 -9.68 44.21 -17.49
CA TRP A 7 -9.32 44.38 -16.08
C TRP A 7 -7.84 44.04 -15.89
N LYS A 8 -7.09 45.06 -15.44
CA LYS A 8 -5.76 44.97 -14.85
C LYS A 8 -5.93 44.53 -13.40
N THR A 9 -5.19 43.51 -12.95
CA THR A 9 -4.81 43.38 -11.55
C THR A 9 -3.34 42.96 -11.48
N ARG A 10 -2.47 43.97 -11.32
CA ARG A 10 -1.09 43.84 -10.85
C ARG A 10 -1.09 44.25 -9.37
N GLY A 11 -0.32 43.55 -8.55
CA GLY A 11 -0.16 43.79 -7.11
C GLY A 11 -0.71 42.60 -6.33
N ILE A 12 0.03 41.90 -5.49
CA ILE A 12 0.91 42.40 -4.43
C ILE A 12 2.10 41.45 -4.27
N MET A 13 3.31 42.03 -4.28
CA MET A 13 4.51 41.38 -3.78
C MET A 13 4.57 41.47 -2.26
N ALA A 14 5.20 40.46 -1.66
CA ALA A 14 6.00 40.51 -0.44
C ALA A 14 5.29 40.90 0.87
N LEU A 15 4.99 39.89 1.69
CA LEU A 15 5.20 39.99 3.13
C LEU A 15 6.10 38.82 3.58
N CYS A 16 7.27 39.19 4.08
CA CYS A 16 8.26 38.31 4.67
C CYS A 16 7.89 37.90 6.12
N VAL A 17 8.64 36.91 6.61
CA VAL A 17 9.12 36.73 8.00
C VAL A 17 8.44 35.65 8.86
N ILE A 18 9.08 34.47 8.82
CA ILE A 18 9.63 33.71 9.96
C ILE A 18 8.74 33.57 11.21
N VAL A 19 8.09 32.42 11.32
CA VAL A 19 7.80 31.73 12.59
C VAL A 19 8.39 30.33 12.40
N GLY A 20 9.51 29.96 13.00
CA GLY A 20 9.67 29.82 14.43
C GLY A 20 9.90 28.33 14.73
N LEU A 21 11.08 27.85 14.33
CA LEU A 21 11.73 26.65 14.87
C LEU A 21 11.70 26.72 16.41
N VAL A 22 11.25 25.64 17.08
CA VAL A 22 11.67 25.13 18.41
C VAL A 22 10.47 24.49 19.12
N GLY A 23 10.58 23.19 19.36
CA GLY A 23 9.64 22.36 20.11
C GLY A 23 9.34 21.10 19.30
N GLY A 24 9.93 19.94 19.54
CA GLY A 24 10.50 19.39 20.75
C GLY A 24 10.36 17.88 20.58
N PHE A 25 11.40 17.27 20.00
CA PHE A 25 11.53 15.83 19.79
C PHE A 25 11.61 15.14 21.16
N ALA A 26 10.53 14.49 21.60
CA ALA A 26 10.55 13.62 22.76
C ALA A 26 9.43 12.57 22.70
N ALA A 27 9.57 11.57 21.83
CA ALA A 27 8.84 10.30 21.94
C ALA A 27 9.50 9.24 21.04
N GLY A 28 10.61 8.65 21.49
CA GLY A 28 11.38 7.70 20.69
C GLY A 28 12.14 6.66 21.51
N TYR A 29 11.55 6.18 22.61
CA TYR A 29 12.08 5.05 23.38
C TYR A 29 10.94 4.15 23.84
N TYR A 30 10.53 3.20 23.00
CA TYR A 30 9.96 1.92 23.43
C TYR A 30 10.10 0.91 22.27
N VAL A 31 11.31 0.35 22.10
CA VAL A 31 11.45 -0.92 21.39
C VAL A 31 11.34 -2.02 22.42
N ASN A 32 10.16 -2.64 22.40
CA ASN A 32 9.72 -3.75 23.20
C ASN A 32 10.65 -4.97 23.00
N LYS A 33 11.51 -5.24 24.00
CA LYS A 33 12.21 -6.53 24.17
C LYS A 33 11.26 -7.48 24.88
N GLU A 34 10.46 -8.26 24.15
CA GLU A 34 9.87 -9.51 24.66
C GLU A 34 9.19 -10.27 23.53
N LEU A 35 9.88 -11.27 22.97
CA LEU A 35 9.31 -12.57 22.60
C LEU A 35 10.43 -13.61 22.66
N LYS A 36 11.04 -13.72 23.84
CA LYS A 36 11.71 -14.95 24.26
C LYS A 36 10.64 -15.80 24.93
N SER A 37 10.53 -17.05 24.50
CA SER A 37 9.73 -18.14 25.08
C SER A 37 8.40 -18.44 24.39
N ARG A 38 8.44 -19.39 23.44
CA ARG A 38 7.55 -20.56 23.43
C ARG A 38 7.98 -21.58 22.37
N SER A 39 9.15 -22.19 22.59
CA SER A 39 9.36 -23.57 22.11
C SER A 39 8.56 -24.49 23.03
N LYS A 40 7.43 -25.01 22.54
CA LYS A 40 6.79 -26.19 23.11
C LYS A 40 6.20 -27.01 21.97
N ALA A 41 6.98 -27.99 21.53
CA ALA A 41 6.52 -29.07 20.68
C ALA A 41 5.60 -29.99 21.50
N PRO A 42 4.40 -30.35 21.00
CA PRO A 42 3.72 -31.53 21.47
C PRO A 42 4.23 -32.76 20.73
N LYS A 43 4.78 -33.67 21.54
CA LYS A 43 5.13 -35.06 21.26
C LYS A 43 3.87 -35.83 20.84
N ALA A 44 3.88 -36.44 19.65
CA ALA A 44 2.87 -37.42 19.25
C ALA A 44 3.46 -38.83 19.40
N GLU A 45 2.91 -39.56 20.35
CA GLU A 45 3.10 -40.99 20.58
C GLU A 45 1.68 -41.55 20.73
N SER A 46 1.25 -42.41 19.80
CA SER A 46 0.32 -43.51 20.09
C SER A 46 0.20 -44.43 18.88
N THR A 47 0.85 -45.58 19.01
CA THR A 47 0.34 -46.96 18.87
C THR A 47 -1.02 -47.15 18.16
N GLY A 48 -1.02 -48.05 17.17
CA GLY A 48 -2.13 -48.31 16.25
C GLY A 48 -3.18 -49.31 16.73
N THR A 49 -4.08 -49.69 15.82
CA THR A 49 -4.77 -51.00 15.71
C THR A 49 -5.55 -51.04 14.38
N GLU A 50 -5.44 -52.21 13.77
CA GLU A 50 -5.93 -52.79 12.53
C GLU A 50 -7.47 -52.89 12.40
N SER A 51 -8.04 -52.82 11.18
CA SER A 51 -8.96 -53.84 10.61
C SER A 51 -9.72 -53.35 9.35
N SER A 52 -9.85 -54.30 8.42
CA SER A 52 -10.26 -54.30 7.00
C SER A 52 -11.63 -53.75 6.59
N ALA A 53 -11.71 -53.17 5.37
CA ALA A 53 -12.42 -53.69 4.18
C ALA A 53 -12.58 -52.61 3.06
N PRO A 54 -12.74 -52.98 1.77
CA PRO A 54 -12.44 -52.12 0.63
C PRO A 54 -13.68 -51.45 -0.01
N ALA A 55 -13.57 -50.18 -0.38
CA ALA A 55 -14.44 -49.58 -1.38
C ALA A 55 -13.78 -48.36 -2.04
N SER A 56 -13.85 -48.36 -3.37
CA SER A 56 -13.32 -47.36 -4.31
C SER A 56 -13.73 -45.92 -3.96
N THR A 57 -12.77 -45.02 -3.82
CA THR A 57 -12.90 -43.57 -4.11
C THR A 57 -11.49 -43.01 -4.33
N ALA A 58 -11.34 -42.17 -5.34
CA ALA A 58 -10.11 -41.55 -5.83
C ALA A 58 -9.23 -40.92 -4.71
N PRO A 59 -7.90 -40.80 -4.92
CA PRO A 59 -7.01 -40.20 -3.93
C PRO A 59 -7.43 -38.76 -3.60
N PRO A 60 -7.41 -38.34 -2.32
CA PRO A 60 -7.53 -36.93 -1.99
C PRO A 60 -6.32 -36.21 -2.57
N GLU A 61 -6.62 -35.32 -3.51
CA GLU A 61 -5.68 -34.34 -4.04
C GLU A 61 -5.10 -33.57 -2.85
N SER A 62 -3.83 -33.86 -2.56
CA SER A 62 -3.06 -33.25 -1.49
C SER A 62 -2.93 -31.77 -1.81
N SER A 63 -3.88 -30.99 -1.28
CA SER A 63 -3.81 -29.54 -1.25
C SER A 63 -2.60 -29.17 -0.41
N ALA A 64 -1.47 -28.96 -1.07
CA ALA A 64 -0.31 -28.34 -0.46
C ALA A 64 -0.76 -27.01 0.18
N PRO A 65 -0.34 -26.70 1.42
CA PRO A 65 -0.64 -25.40 2.00
C PRO A 65 -0.03 -24.32 1.11
N ALA A 66 -0.87 -23.42 0.60
CA ALA A 66 -0.45 -22.24 -0.13
C ALA A 66 0.63 -21.54 0.69
N ALA A 67 1.81 -21.35 0.09
CA ALA A 67 2.91 -20.64 0.71
C ALA A 67 2.43 -19.22 1.01
N THR A 68 2.10 -18.95 2.27
CA THR A 68 1.81 -17.62 2.77
C THR A 68 3.07 -16.79 2.56
N SER A 69 3.09 -16.01 1.48
CA SER A 69 4.16 -15.07 1.23
C SER A 69 4.22 -14.11 2.42
N PRO A 70 5.41 -13.82 2.97
CA PRO A 70 5.53 -12.91 4.10
C PRO A 70 4.90 -11.56 3.73
N PRO A 71 4.14 -10.93 4.63
CA PRO A 71 3.53 -9.64 4.35
C PRO A 71 4.63 -8.64 3.98
N ALA A 72 4.39 -7.87 2.92
CA ALA A 72 5.30 -6.80 2.51
C ALA A 72 5.57 -5.88 3.71
N PRO A 73 6.79 -5.32 3.84
CA PRO A 73 7.07 -4.36 4.90
C PRO A 73 6.04 -3.22 4.85
N LEU A 74 5.35 -2.97 5.96
CA LEU A 74 4.45 -1.82 6.07
C LEU A 74 5.30 -0.54 6.01
N ILE A 75 5.34 0.08 4.83
CA ILE A 75 5.97 1.38 4.65
C ILE A 75 4.90 2.43 4.80
N THR A 76 5.10 3.32 5.77
CA THR A 76 4.14 4.34 6.16
C THR A 76 4.69 5.76 5.95
N GLY A 77 3.78 6.68 5.62
CA GLY A 77 4.06 8.11 5.47
C GLY A 77 2.88 8.96 5.93
N SER A 78 3.16 10.20 6.33
CA SER A 78 2.10 11.14 6.73
C SER A 78 1.30 11.61 5.51
N THR A 79 1.90 11.49 4.32
CA THR A 79 1.25 11.74 3.03
C THR A 79 1.44 10.54 2.09
N PRO A 80 0.58 10.36 1.08
CA PRO A 80 0.73 9.31 0.07
C PRO A 80 2.09 9.38 -0.63
N ALA A 81 2.50 10.58 -1.06
CA ALA A 81 3.77 10.80 -1.75
C ALA A 81 4.97 10.45 -0.87
N GLU A 82 4.92 10.76 0.43
CA GLU A 82 5.98 10.39 1.36
C GLU A 82 6.09 8.86 1.52
N ALA A 83 4.96 8.15 1.65
CA ALA A 83 4.95 6.69 1.73
C ALA A 83 5.55 6.07 0.45
N MET A 84 5.14 6.55 -0.72
CA MET A 84 5.64 6.09 -2.02
C MET A 84 7.15 6.36 -2.18
N GLN A 85 7.63 7.53 -1.78
CA GLN A 85 9.07 7.86 -1.82
C GLN A 85 9.87 6.92 -0.94
N LYS A 86 9.44 6.70 0.30
CA LYS A 86 10.09 5.76 1.23
C LYS A 86 10.12 4.34 0.66
N TYR A 87 9.03 3.91 0.03
CA TYR A 87 8.96 2.58 -0.59
C TYR A 87 9.97 2.44 -1.72
N ILE A 88 9.99 3.38 -2.66
CA ILE A 88 10.92 3.36 -3.79
C ILE A 88 12.38 3.38 -3.30
N GLN A 89 12.68 4.20 -2.30
CA GLN A 89 14.01 4.23 -1.66
C GLN A 89 14.35 2.91 -0.96
N SER A 90 13.39 2.24 -0.33
CA SER A 90 13.60 0.93 0.30
C SER A 90 13.93 -0.17 -0.71
N GLN A 91 13.49 -0.01 -1.96
CA GLN A 91 13.84 -0.91 -3.08
C GLN A 91 15.23 -0.62 -3.66
N GLY A 92 15.96 0.37 -3.13
CA GLY A 92 17.24 0.81 -3.66
C GLY A 92 17.12 1.70 -4.90
N GLU A 93 15.92 2.16 -5.23
CA GLU A 93 15.67 3.07 -6.33
C GLU A 93 15.66 4.54 -5.88
N SER A 94 16.14 5.44 -6.73
CA SER A 94 16.02 6.87 -6.48
C SER A 94 14.59 7.34 -6.75
N SER A 95 13.99 8.05 -5.80
CA SER A 95 12.70 8.75 -5.98
C SER A 95 12.86 10.12 -6.66
N SER A 96 14.09 10.56 -6.93
CA SER A 96 14.34 11.87 -7.56
C SER A 96 13.80 11.92 -8.99
N GLY A 97 13.21 13.06 -9.36
CA GLY A 97 12.62 13.28 -10.68
C GLY A 97 11.35 12.46 -10.96
N MET A 98 10.74 11.86 -9.93
CA MET A 98 9.42 11.25 -10.05
C MET A 98 8.31 12.28 -9.85
N SER A 99 7.23 12.08 -10.58
CA SER A 99 5.95 12.77 -10.41
C SER A 99 4.95 11.81 -9.79
N TYR A 100 4.11 12.31 -8.90
CA TYR A 100 3.10 11.53 -8.17
C TYR A 100 1.71 12.07 -8.51
N SER A 101 0.79 11.18 -8.85
CA SER A 101 -0.59 11.54 -9.22
C SER A 101 -1.58 10.53 -8.67
N VAL A 102 -2.73 11.00 -8.19
CA VAL A 102 -3.85 10.13 -7.82
C VAL A 102 -4.47 9.56 -9.10
N VAL A 103 -4.70 8.24 -9.11
CA VAL A 103 -5.34 7.53 -10.23
C VAL A 103 -6.82 7.32 -9.93
N SER A 104 -7.12 6.81 -8.74
CA SER A 104 -8.49 6.62 -8.26
C SER A 104 -8.54 6.69 -6.74
N VAL A 105 -9.65 7.14 -6.18
CA VAL A 105 -9.98 7.14 -4.75
C VAL A 105 -11.27 6.36 -4.62
N SER A 106 -11.39 5.53 -3.57
CA SER A 106 -12.62 4.77 -3.40
C SER A 106 -13.79 5.69 -3.10
N GLU A 107 -14.93 5.42 -3.73
CA GLU A 107 -16.20 6.13 -3.47
C GLU A 107 -16.87 5.66 -2.17
N THR A 108 -16.52 4.47 -1.70
CA THR A 108 -17.12 3.85 -0.51
C THR A 108 -16.26 3.98 0.74
N ASP A 109 -14.95 4.21 0.57
CA ASP A 109 -14.00 4.35 1.66
C ASP A 109 -12.87 5.34 1.30
N ASP A 110 -13.00 6.60 1.73
CA ASP A 110 -12.04 7.68 1.44
C ASP A 110 -10.60 7.39 1.93
N ASP A 111 -10.43 6.40 2.82
CA ASP A 111 -9.12 5.96 3.29
C ASP A 111 -8.40 5.06 2.26
N TRP A 112 -9.05 4.67 1.16
CA TRP A 112 -8.44 3.87 0.09
C TRP A 112 -8.24 4.63 -1.20
N LYS A 113 -7.06 4.44 -1.80
CA LYS A 113 -6.78 4.99 -3.14
C LYS A 113 -5.66 4.28 -3.88
N ILE A 114 -5.61 4.52 -5.17
CA ILE A 114 -4.52 4.12 -6.06
C ILE A 114 -3.80 5.38 -6.53
N ASP A 115 -2.50 5.46 -6.27
CA ASP A 115 -1.64 6.52 -6.80
C ASP A 115 -0.64 5.94 -7.80
N LYS A 116 -0.12 6.82 -8.65
CA LYS A 116 0.90 6.53 -9.65
C LYS A 116 2.15 7.36 -9.39
N ALA A 117 3.32 6.71 -9.46
CA ALA A 117 4.61 7.37 -9.60
C ALA A 117 5.13 7.18 -11.03
N ALA A 118 5.57 8.25 -11.66
CA ALA A 118 6.14 8.19 -13.00
C ALA A 118 7.39 9.07 -13.11
N ARG A 119 8.43 8.55 -13.77
CA ARG A 119 9.60 9.31 -14.20
C ARG A 119 9.46 9.61 -15.70
N SER A 120 9.88 10.80 -16.12
CA SER A 120 9.91 11.14 -17.55
C SER A 120 10.73 10.12 -18.35
N GLY A 121 10.14 9.54 -19.40
CA GLY A 121 10.77 8.52 -20.24
C GLY A 121 10.98 7.14 -19.57
N GLY A 122 10.50 6.94 -18.34
CA GLY A 122 10.63 5.69 -17.60
C GLY A 122 9.30 4.94 -17.42
N PRO A 123 9.33 3.75 -16.79
CA PRO A 123 8.12 3.04 -16.43
C PRO A 123 7.30 3.84 -15.40
N SER A 124 5.99 3.61 -15.42
CA SER A 124 5.08 4.07 -14.37
C SER A 124 4.86 2.95 -13.38
N TYR A 125 4.79 3.31 -12.11
CA TYR A 125 4.46 2.43 -11.01
C TYR A 125 3.15 2.88 -10.37
N TYR A 126 2.33 1.92 -9.99
CA TYR A 126 1.06 2.11 -9.29
C TYR A 126 1.19 1.54 -7.88
N PHE A 127 0.50 2.18 -6.94
CA PHE A 127 0.55 1.88 -5.52
C PHE A 127 -0.88 1.79 -5.00
N VAL A 128 -1.18 0.74 -4.25
CA VAL A 128 -2.41 0.64 -3.47
C VAL A 128 -2.12 1.19 -2.09
N LEU A 129 -2.83 2.24 -1.70
CA LEU A 129 -2.65 2.89 -0.41
C LEU A 129 -3.92 2.81 0.42
N HIS A 130 -3.72 2.62 1.73
CA HIS A 130 -4.77 2.64 2.73
C HIS A 130 -4.34 3.52 3.91
N TYR A 131 -5.17 4.49 4.26
CA TYR A 131 -4.95 5.38 5.40
C TYR A 131 -5.42 4.70 6.68
N THR A 132 -4.49 4.37 7.56
CA THR A 132 -4.79 3.67 8.82
C THR A 132 -3.93 4.22 9.94
N GLY A 133 -4.54 4.45 11.10
CA GLY A 133 -3.80 4.92 12.29
C GLY A 133 -3.08 6.25 12.10
N GLY A 134 -3.59 7.14 11.24
CA GLY A 134 -3.00 8.46 11.00
C GLY A 134 -1.88 8.48 9.96
N ALA A 135 -1.66 7.39 9.23
CA ALA A 135 -0.64 7.32 8.19
C ALA A 135 -1.12 6.54 6.95
N TRP A 136 -0.58 6.92 5.78
CA TRP A 136 -0.77 6.17 4.54
C TRP A 136 0.17 4.98 4.51
N THR A 137 -0.40 3.78 4.36
CA THR A 137 0.34 2.52 4.25
C THR A 137 0.25 2.01 2.82
N ILE A 138 1.38 1.55 2.27
CA ILE A 138 1.40 0.86 0.98
C ILE A 138 1.10 -0.62 1.21
N LEU A 139 0.01 -1.09 0.60
CA LEU A 139 -0.41 -2.49 0.67
C LEU A 139 0.06 -3.28 -0.55
N ASP A 140 0.19 -2.61 -1.70
CA ASP A 140 0.66 -3.25 -2.92
C ASP A 140 1.32 -2.26 -3.92
N PHE A 141 2.14 -2.78 -4.81
CA PHE A 141 2.95 -2.02 -5.78
C PHE A 141 3.20 -2.79 -7.08
N GLY A 142 3.08 -2.14 -8.23
CA GLY A 142 3.48 -2.75 -9.51
C GLY A 142 3.35 -1.82 -10.70
N THR A 143 3.62 -2.33 -11.90
CA THR A 143 3.43 -1.58 -13.17
C THR A 143 1.98 -1.63 -13.68
N GLY A 144 1.10 -2.31 -12.96
CA GLY A 144 -0.32 -2.41 -13.22
C GLY A 144 -1.00 -3.28 -12.16
N PHE A 145 -2.32 -3.16 -12.06
CA PHE A 145 -3.15 -3.96 -11.17
C PHE A 145 -4.27 -4.64 -11.94
N ASN A 146 -4.65 -5.82 -11.48
CA ASN A 146 -5.88 -6.48 -11.88
C ASN A 146 -6.79 -6.60 -10.65
N ALA A 147 -8.07 -6.91 -10.86
CA ALA A 147 -9.05 -7.02 -9.78
C ALA A 147 -8.65 -8.06 -8.72
N GLU A 148 -8.04 -9.16 -9.11
CA GLU A 148 -7.58 -10.21 -8.18
C GLU A 148 -6.53 -9.68 -7.19
N ARG A 149 -5.54 -8.95 -7.70
CA ARG A 149 -4.46 -8.38 -6.90
C ARG A 149 -4.94 -7.29 -5.96
N LEU A 150 -5.86 -6.44 -6.42
CA LEU A 150 -6.51 -5.43 -5.57
C LEU A 150 -7.39 -6.07 -4.49
N ALA A 151 -8.14 -7.10 -4.83
CA ALA A 151 -8.94 -7.86 -3.86
C ALA A 151 -8.04 -8.55 -2.82
N ALA A 152 -6.90 -9.10 -3.23
CA ALA A 152 -5.91 -9.68 -2.32
C ALA A 152 -5.29 -8.65 -1.37
N ALA A 153 -5.15 -7.40 -1.81
CA ALA A 153 -4.74 -6.27 -0.96
C ALA A 153 -5.86 -5.78 -0.01
N GLY A 154 -7.09 -6.26 -0.17
CA GLY A 154 -8.26 -5.84 0.61
C GLY A 154 -8.93 -4.56 0.12
N ALA A 155 -8.64 -4.12 -1.11
CA ALA A 155 -9.22 -2.91 -1.66
C ALA A 155 -10.75 -3.01 -1.83
N PRO A 156 -11.50 -1.92 -1.58
CA PRO A 156 -12.92 -1.82 -1.87
C PRO A 156 -13.27 -2.20 -3.31
N ALA A 157 -14.47 -2.74 -3.51
CA ALA A 157 -14.91 -3.30 -4.78
C ALA A 157 -14.97 -2.27 -5.92
N ASP A 158 -15.24 -1.00 -5.60
CA ASP A 158 -15.26 0.12 -6.55
C ASP A 158 -13.87 0.44 -7.13
N LEU A 159 -12.78 0.22 -6.38
CA LEU A 159 -11.42 0.34 -6.91
C LEU A 159 -11.06 -0.80 -7.88
N LEU A 160 -11.77 -1.93 -7.84
CA LEU A 160 -11.54 -3.06 -8.74
C LEU A 160 -11.99 -2.78 -10.17
N THR A 161 -13.04 -1.96 -10.34
CA THR A 161 -13.65 -1.68 -11.64
C THR A 161 -12.96 -0.58 -12.42
N ASP A 162 -12.30 0.35 -11.73
CA ASP A 162 -11.66 1.52 -12.34
C ASP A 162 -10.15 1.32 -12.62
N ALA A 163 -9.53 0.31 -12.03
CA ALA A 163 -8.08 0.10 -12.13
C ALA A 163 -7.59 -0.44 -13.49
N VAL A 164 -8.50 -0.86 -14.38
CA VAL A 164 -8.14 -1.26 -15.75
C VAL A 164 -8.25 -0.03 -16.65
N PRO A 165 -7.13 0.58 -17.10
CA PRO A 165 -7.21 1.56 -18.16
C PRO A 165 -7.82 0.86 -19.37
N ARG A 166 -9.07 1.19 -19.70
CA ARG A 166 -9.68 0.75 -20.95
C ARG A 166 -8.83 1.36 -22.05
N SER A 167 -8.14 0.51 -22.82
CA SER A 167 -7.58 0.96 -24.09
C SER A 167 -8.71 1.64 -24.88
N PRO A 168 -8.48 2.84 -25.44
CA PRO A 168 -9.48 3.55 -26.21
C PRO A 168 -9.95 2.76 -27.44
#